data_AF-J9GUC6-F1
#
_entry.id   AF-J9GUC6-F1
#
_cell.length_a   1.000
_cell.length_b   1.000
_cell.length_c   1.000
_cell.angle_alpha   90.00
_cell.angle_beta   90.00
_cell.angle_gamma   90.00
#
_symmetry.space_group_name_H-M   'P 1'
#
loop_
_entity.id
_entity.type
_entity.pdbx_description
1 polymer ?
#
loop_
_entity_poly.entity_id
_entity_poly.type
_entity_poly.pdbx_seq_one_letter_code
_entity_poly.pdbx_strand_id
1 'polypeptide(L)'
;MIVYESTADGVGTFFHKEYLAAEKGTSQFAPFFVPWYEIENYRKEFDSREQLESFAQWLWDNRNNADISSDREEPGKYLWWLWKKGATLEAINWYITERTKYSDHGKIAAEFPSDAIEAFVNSGANVFDKYQVDALKKTCRAPIYVGDIYADADEGENALINLRFHQDCQGLLWVWSLPETDDEEEITDRYLTVVDIGGRSSKADWSVIVVFDRLRMIDGGVPSVVAQWYGHIDMDLLAWKAAQIAAFYNNSLLVIESNTLETHDRSRMVDGDQSLYILSQIVGVYPNLYARPQSDDEIRQGMPRKWGFHTNVATKPKIISTLIKVVREAAYIERDQRTLNEMLVYERKPNGSFGAVIGAHDDLLMTRAIGLHICYNEMELPTIIRREDRNTGKLRHKAISAATIG
;
A
#
# COMPACT_ATOMS: atom_id res chain seq x y z
N MET A 1 -18.27 -30.17 18.01
CA MET A 1 -18.10 -29.32 16.81
C MET A 1 -18.41 -27.89 17.23
N ILE A 2 -17.49 -26.95 17.03
CA ILE A 2 -17.70 -25.52 17.29
C ILE A 2 -17.90 -24.87 15.93
N VAL A 3 -19.01 -24.18 15.74
CA VAL A 3 -19.34 -23.46 14.49
C VAL A 3 -19.58 -22.01 14.84
N TYR A 4 -18.89 -21.11 14.14
CA TYR A 4 -19.17 -19.69 14.16
C TYR A 4 -19.96 -19.33 12.91
N GLU A 5 -21.20 -18.91 13.11
CA GLU A 5 -22.08 -18.39 12.07
C GLU A 5 -22.33 -16.92 12.36
N SER A 6 -22.13 -16.08 11.35
CA SER A 6 -22.33 -14.64 11.47
C SER A 6 -22.68 -14.07 10.09
N THR A 7 -23.62 -13.15 10.06
CA THR A 7 -23.75 -12.21 8.93
C THR A 7 -22.47 -11.37 8.93
N ALA A 8 -21.73 -11.38 7.83
CA ALA A 8 -20.43 -10.71 7.72
C ALA A 8 -20.55 -9.20 7.98
N ASP A 9 -20.42 -8.80 9.25
CA ASP A 9 -20.71 -7.42 9.68
C ASP A 9 -19.46 -6.54 9.58
N GLY A 10 -19.00 -6.30 8.36
CA GLY A 10 -17.90 -5.38 8.14
C GLY A 10 -16.52 -6.03 8.16
N VAL A 11 -15.63 -5.42 7.38
CA VAL A 11 -14.24 -5.80 7.26
C VAL A 11 -13.45 -5.35 8.51
N GLY A 12 -12.60 -6.23 9.02
CA GLY A 12 -11.71 -5.94 10.17
C GLY A 12 -12.29 -6.32 11.54
N THR A 13 -13.54 -6.77 11.58
CA THR A 13 -14.14 -7.40 12.76
C THR A 13 -13.42 -8.68 13.18
N PHE A 14 -13.72 -9.16 14.39
CA PHE A 14 -13.23 -10.45 14.86
C PHE A 14 -13.56 -11.58 13.86
N PHE A 15 -14.81 -11.64 13.39
CA PHE A 15 -15.25 -12.67 12.45
C PHE A 15 -14.51 -12.58 11.11
N HIS A 16 -14.32 -11.38 10.56
CA HIS A 16 -13.53 -11.20 9.34
C HIS A 16 -12.06 -11.65 9.53
N LYS A 17 -11.42 -11.25 10.63
CA LYS A 17 -10.03 -11.63 10.94
C LYS A 17 -9.90 -13.15 11.09
N GLU A 18 -10.84 -13.79 11.78
CA GLU A 18 -10.87 -15.23 11.97
C GLU A 18 -11.11 -15.97 10.64
N TYR A 19 -12.02 -15.47 9.80
CA TYR A 19 -12.29 -16.01 8.46
C TYR A 19 -11.03 -15.96 7.58
N LEU A 20 -10.34 -14.81 7.52
CA LEU A 20 -9.08 -14.69 6.79
C LEU A 20 -7.97 -15.58 7.36
N ALA A 21 -7.93 -15.77 8.69
CA ALA A 21 -6.98 -16.68 9.33
C ALA A 21 -7.28 -18.15 8.98
N ALA A 22 -8.55 -18.52 8.84
CA ALA A 22 -8.99 -19.83 8.39
C ALA A 22 -8.64 -20.06 6.91
N GLU A 23 -8.85 -19.07 6.02
CA GLU A 23 -8.42 -19.14 4.62
C GLU A 23 -6.91 -19.35 4.45
N LYS A 24 -6.12 -18.78 5.35
CA LYS A 24 -4.66 -18.96 5.39
C LYS A 24 -4.21 -20.27 6.06
N GLY A 25 -5.14 -21.04 6.64
CA GLY A 25 -4.83 -22.26 7.40
C GLY A 25 -4.12 -22.02 8.73
N THR A 26 -4.17 -20.78 9.25
CA THR A 26 -3.56 -20.41 10.54
C THR A 26 -4.56 -20.43 11.71
N SER A 27 -5.85 -20.55 11.41
CA SER A 27 -6.89 -20.79 12.40
C SER A 27 -7.17 -22.29 12.56
N GLN A 28 -7.69 -22.68 13.73
CA GLN A 28 -8.26 -24.01 13.95
C GLN A 28 -9.56 -24.26 13.16
N PHE A 29 -10.17 -23.20 12.61
CA PHE A 29 -11.39 -23.27 11.82
C PHE A 29 -11.08 -23.46 10.33
N ALA A 30 -12.02 -24.06 9.61
CA ALA A 30 -12.02 -24.07 8.15
C ALA A 30 -12.97 -22.97 7.64
N PRO A 31 -12.56 -22.17 6.64
CA PRO A 31 -13.43 -21.14 6.08
C PRO A 31 -14.55 -21.81 5.29
N PHE A 32 -15.76 -21.28 5.41
CA PHE A 32 -16.90 -21.74 4.64
C PHE A 32 -17.80 -20.56 4.32
N PHE A 33 -18.14 -20.40 3.04
CA PHE A 33 -19.01 -19.35 2.55
C PHE A 33 -20.00 -19.96 1.55
N VAL A 34 -21.29 -19.67 1.73
CA VAL A 34 -22.33 -20.09 0.81
C VAL A 34 -22.80 -18.86 0.03
N PRO A 35 -22.46 -18.74 -1.27
CA PRO A 35 -22.97 -17.65 -2.09
C PRO A 35 -24.47 -17.81 -2.33
N TRP A 36 -25.17 -16.68 -2.50
CA TRP A 36 -26.62 -16.70 -2.74
C TRP A 36 -27.01 -17.56 -3.96
N TYR A 37 -26.21 -17.57 -5.04
CA TYR A 37 -26.56 -18.31 -6.27
C TYR A 37 -26.47 -19.84 -6.13
N GLU A 38 -25.91 -20.36 -5.03
CA GLU A 38 -25.94 -21.79 -4.71
C GLU A 38 -27.25 -22.20 -4.01
N ILE A 39 -28.01 -21.23 -3.47
CA ILE A 39 -29.27 -21.49 -2.77
C ILE A 39 -30.40 -21.58 -3.81
N GLU A 40 -31.06 -22.74 -3.89
CA GLU A 40 -32.10 -23.04 -4.89
C GLU A 40 -33.25 -22.02 -4.91
N ASN A 41 -33.54 -21.39 -3.77
CA ASN A 41 -34.62 -20.42 -3.63
C ASN A 41 -34.38 -19.11 -4.41
N TYR A 42 -33.13 -18.80 -4.79
CA TYR A 42 -32.77 -17.55 -5.46
C TYR A 42 -32.61 -17.74 -6.96
N ARG A 43 -33.67 -18.25 -7.59
CA ARG A 43 -33.75 -18.54 -9.02
C ARG A 43 -35.05 -18.04 -9.62
N LYS A 44 -34.98 -17.59 -10.87
CA LYS A 44 -36.13 -17.17 -11.66
C LYS A 44 -36.07 -17.82 -13.03
N GLU A 45 -36.96 -18.78 -13.23
CA GLU A 45 -37.11 -19.51 -14.49
C GLU A 45 -37.47 -18.57 -15.64
N PHE A 46 -37.08 -18.96 -16.86
CA PHE A 46 -37.48 -18.29 -18.09
C PHE A 46 -38.77 -18.92 -18.63
N ASP A 47 -39.66 -18.12 -19.22
CA ASP A 47 -40.93 -18.62 -19.73
C ASP A 47 -40.74 -19.51 -20.97
N SER A 48 -39.64 -19.32 -21.69
CA SER A 48 -39.31 -20.08 -22.88
C SER A 48 -37.79 -20.22 -23.10
N ARG A 49 -37.43 -21.23 -23.90
CA ARG A 49 -36.05 -21.42 -24.35
C ARG A 49 -35.52 -20.24 -25.17
N GLU A 50 -36.38 -19.60 -25.97
CA GLU A 50 -36.00 -18.43 -26.76
C GLU A 50 -35.60 -17.24 -25.87
N GLN A 51 -36.32 -17.03 -24.75
CA GLN A 51 -35.95 -16.00 -23.77
C GLN A 51 -34.60 -16.30 -23.12
N LEU A 52 -34.36 -17.56 -22.73
CA LEU A 52 -33.09 -17.98 -22.15
C LEU A 52 -31.93 -17.76 -23.12
N GLU A 53 -32.07 -18.17 -24.38
CA GLU A 53 -31.05 -18.00 -25.42
C GLU A 53 -30.78 -16.51 -25.71
N SER A 54 -31.83 -15.70 -25.76
CA SER A 54 -31.71 -14.24 -25.92
C SER A 54 -30.99 -13.58 -24.74
N PHE A 55 -31.29 -14.01 -23.52
CA PHE A 55 -30.64 -13.51 -22.31
C PHE A 55 -29.16 -13.91 -22.26
N ALA A 56 -28.83 -15.16 -22.60
CA ALA A 56 -27.44 -15.63 -22.69
C ALA A 56 -26.64 -14.81 -23.71
N GLN A 57 -27.22 -14.55 -24.88
CA GLN A 57 -26.60 -13.71 -25.91
C GLN A 57 -26.39 -12.27 -25.41
N TRP A 58 -27.41 -11.67 -24.79
CA TRP A 58 -27.30 -10.34 -24.20
C TRP A 58 -26.19 -10.25 -23.15
N LEU A 59 -26.10 -11.25 -22.25
CA LEU A 59 -25.07 -11.31 -21.21
C LEU A 59 -23.67 -11.42 -21.83
N TRP A 60 -23.52 -12.24 -22.87
CA TRP A 60 -22.25 -12.38 -23.60
C TRP A 60 -21.84 -11.07 -24.29
N ASP A 61 -22.77 -10.41 -24.98
CA ASP A 61 -22.50 -9.16 -25.69
C ASP A 61 -22.15 -8.02 -24.72
N ASN A 62 -22.76 -8.01 -23.53
CA ASN A 62 -22.55 -7.00 -22.50
C ASN A 62 -21.48 -7.38 -21.45
N ARG A 63 -20.73 -8.46 -21.64
CA ARG A 63 -19.78 -8.99 -20.64
C ARG A 63 -18.67 -8.03 -20.19
N ASN A 64 -18.39 -7.00 -20.99
CA ASN A 64 -17.40 -5.96 -20.68
C ASN A 64 -18.06 -4.58 -20.46
N ASN A 65 -19.39 -4.50 -20.54
CA ASN A 65 -20.12 -3.25 -20.43
C ASN A 65 -20.09 -2.79 -18.96
N ALA A 66 -19.62 -1.56 -18.74
CA ALA A 66 -19.58 -0.92 -17.42
C ALA A 66 -20.72 0.09 -17.22
N ASP A 67 -21.50 0.37 -18.26
CA ASP A 67 -22.60 1.32 -18.23
C ASP A 67 -23.81 0.74 -17.49
N ILE A 68 -24.53 1.63 -16.81
CA ILE A 68 -25.79 1.32 -16.12
C ILE A 68 -26.83 2.37 -16.52
N SER A 69 -28.02 1.93 -16.92
CA SER A 69 -29.09 2.86 -17.29
C SER A 69 -29.81 3.42 -16.07
N SER A 70 -29.67 2.76 -14.91
CA SER A 70 -30.26 3.16 -13.63
C SER A 70 -29.38 2.69 -12.45
N ASP A 71 -29.46 3.41 -11.33
CA ASP A 71 -28.96 3.01 -10.01
C ASP A 71 -29.59 1.72 -9.45
N ARG A 72 -30.64 1.21 -10.10
CA ARG A 72 -31.34 -0.04 -9.79
C ARG A 72 -30.88 -1.23 -10.65
N GLU A 73 -29.84 -1.04 -11.46
CA GLU A 73 -29.27 -2.07 -12.33
C GLU A 73 -27.82 -2.38 -11.94
N GLU A 74 -27.33 -3.53 -12.39
CA GLU A 74 -25.90 -3.85 -12.39
C GLU A 74 -25.35 -3.82 -13.81
N PRO A 75 -24.08 -3.41 -13.98
CA PRO A 75 -23.46 -3.39 -15.30
C PRO A 75 -23.23 -4.83 -15.79
N GLY A 76 -23.26 -5.03 -17.11
CA GLY A 76 -23.08 -6.36 -17.72
C GLY A 76 -21.77 -7.05 -17.31
N LYS A 77 -20.70 -6.28 -17.05
CA LYS A 77 -19.44 -6.81 -16.50
C LYS A 77 -19.59 -7.51 -15.15
N TYR A 78 -20.48 -7.02 -14.28
CA TYR A 78 -20.74 -7.62 -12.96
C TYR A 78 -21.55 -8.91 -13.09
N LEU A 79 -22.60 -8.87 -13.92
CA LEU A 79 -23.43 -10.05 -14.19
C LEU A 79 -22.61 -11.17 -14.85
N TRP A 80 -21.69 -10.82 -15.74
CA TRP A 80 -20.75 -11.77 -16.31
C TRP A 80 -19.78 -12.33 -15.28
N TRP A 81 -19.33 -11.52 -14.33
CA TRP A 81 -18.53 -11.99 -13.20
C TRP A 81 -19.28 -13.01 -12.33
N LEU A 82 -20.58 -12.81 -12.07
CA LEU A 82 -21.43 -13.80 -11.39
C LEU A 82 -21.49 -15.13 -12.16
N TRP A 83 -21.68 -15.07 -13.48
CA TRP A 83 -21.64 -16.26 -14.33
C TRP A 83 -20.29 -16.99 -14.21
N LYS A 84 -19.18 -16.25 -14.24
CA LYS A 84 -17.82 -16.82 -14.08
C LYS A 84 -17.57 -17.42 -12.70
N LYS A 85 -18.30 -16.98 -11.66
CA LYS A 85 -18.27 -17.55 -10.31
C LYS A 85 -19.10 -18.82 -10.18
N GLY A 86 -20.03 -19.07 -11.10
CA GLY A 86 -20.86 -20.29 -11.14
C GLY A 86 -22.36 -20.04 -11.02
N ALA A 87 -22.81 -18.79 -10.99
CA ALA A 87 -24.24 -18.48 -11.00
C ALA A 87 -24.88 -18.95 -12.31
N THR A 88 -26.05 -19.58 -12.24
CA THR A 88 -26.80 -19.97 -13.44
C THR A 88 -27.52 -18.76 -14.06
N LEU A 89 -28.01 -18.88 -15.29
CA LEU A 89 -28.75 -17.79 -15.94
C LEU A 89 -30.03 -17.44 -15.18
N GLU A 90 -30.69 -18.43 -14.58
CA GLU A 90 -31.89 -18.26 -13.76
C GLU A 90 -31.57 -17.55 -12.45
N ALA A 91 -30.42 -17.83 -11.85
CA ALA A 91 -29.94 -17.11 -10.65
C ALA A 91 -29.65 -15.65 -11.00
N ILE A 92 -28.95 -15.39 -12.11
CA ILE A 92 -28.66 -14.02 -12.57
C ILE A 92 -29.97 -13.28 -12.91
N ASN A 93 -30.93 -13.94 -13.55
CA ASN A 93 -32.26 -13.38 -13.84
C ASN A 93 -33.02 -13.00 -12.56
N TRP A 94 -32.94 -13.84 -11.53
CA TRP A 94 -33.45 -13.52 -10.21
C TRP A 94 -32.74 -12.31 -9.62
N TYR A 95 -31.41 -12.28 -9.65
CA TYR A 95 -30.61 -11.18 -9.10
C TYR A 95 -30.94 -9.84 -9.75
N ILE A 96 -31.05 -9.79 -11.08
CA ILE A 96 -31.46 -8.56 -11.80
C ILE A 96 -32.83 -8.10 -11.32
N THR A 97 -33.77 -9.03 -11.13
CA THR A 97 -35.12 -8.70 -10.64
C THR A 97 -35.06 -8.18 -9.20
N GLU A 98 -34.31 -8.85 -8.33
CA GLU A 98 -34.18 -8.48 -6.91
C GLU A 98 -33.46 -7.14 -6.74
N ARG A 99 -32.43 -6.89 -7.56
CA ARG A 99 -31.66 -5.64 -7.62
C ARG A 99 -32.52 -4.42 -7.82
N THR A 100 -33.66 -4.54 -8.50
CA THR A 100 -34.60 -3.44 -8.71
C THR A 100 -35.18 -2.87 -7.41
N LYS A 101 -35.17 -3.61 -6.30
CA LYS A 101 -35.65 -3.13 -4.99
C LYS A 101 -34.67 -2.15 -4.34
N TYR A 102 -33.39 -2.27 -4.66
CA TYR A 102 -32.30 -1.49 -4.06
C TYR A 102 -31.87 -0.36 -5.01
N SER A 103 -31.43 0.76 -4.45
CA SER A 103 -30.83 1.87 -5.21
C SER A 103 -29.30 1.89 -5.10
N ASP A 104 -28.72 0.90 -4.43
CA ASP A 104 -27.29 0.81 -4.14
C ASP A 104 -26.87 -0.66 -4.14
N HIS A 105 -25.74 -0.95 -4.78
CA HIS A 105 -25.16 -2.29 -4.86
C HIS A 105 -24.79 -2.83 -3.47
N GLY A 106 -24.25 -1.97 -2.60
CA GLY A 106 -23.82 -2.40 -1.26
C GLY A 106 -24.94 -3.03 -0.44
N LYS A 107 -26.18 -2.55 -0.59
CA LYS A 107 -27.34 -3.08 0.14
C LYS A 107 -27.76 -4.47 -0.31
N ILE A 108 -27.78 -4.72 -1.63
CA ILE A 108 -28.09 -6.07 -2.12
C ILE A 108 -26.94 -7.03 -1.80
N ALA A 109 -25.68 -6.57 -1.85
CA ALA A 109 -24.52 -7.40 -1.51
C ALA A 109 -24.48 -7.75 -0.01
N ALA A 110 -24.96 -6.87 0.87
CA ALA A 110 -25.08 -7.16 2.30
C ALA A 110 -26.12 -8.24 2.60
N GLU A 111 -27.22 -8.30 1.84
CA GLU A 111 -28.26 -9.33 2.00
C GLU A 111 -27.97 -10.61 1.21
N PHE A 112 -27.38 -10.47 0.03
CA PHE A 112 -27.10 -11.54 -0.94
C PHE A 112 -25.66 -11.44 -1.48
N PRO A 113 -24.65 -11.70 -0.64
CA PRO A 113 -23.25 -11.61 -1.05
C PRO A 113 -22.88 -12.73 -2.03
N SER A 114 -22.16 -12.37 -3.10
CA SER A 114 -21.74 -13.33 -4.13
C SER A 114 -20.38 -13.97 -3.84
N ASP A 115 -19.61 -13.38 -2.92
CA ASP A 115 -18.43 -13.96 -2.30
C ASP A 115 -18.21 -13.41 -0.88
N ALA A 116 -17.27 -14.01 -0.15
CA ALA A 116 -16.95 -13.56 1.20
C ALA A 116 -16.53 -12.08 1.25
N ILE A 117 -15.89 -11.56 0.18
CA ILE A 117 -15.49 -10.15 0.12
C ILE A 117 -16.72 -9.25 0.09
N GLU A 118 -17.71 -9.53 -0.77
CA GLU A 118 -18.99 -8.81 -0.76
C GLU A 118 -19.68 -8.88 0.59
N ALA A 119 -19.63 -10.04 1.23
CA ALA A 119 -20.26 -10.24 2.54
C ALA A 119 -19.68 -9.28 3.58
N PHE A 120 -18.36 -9.14 3.65
CA PHE A 120 -17.72 -8.29 4.66
C PHE A 120 -17.75 -6.80 4.32
N VAL A 121 -18.01 -6.39 3.08
CA VAL A 121 -17.96 -4.97 2.67
C VAL A 121 -19.35 -4.34 2.83
N ASN A 122 -19.51 -3.52 3.87
CA ASN A 122 -20.81 -2.94 4.23
C ASN A 122 -21.01 -1.46 3.79
N SER A 123 -20.01 -0.82 3.15
CA SER A 123 -20.12 0.60 2.74
C SER A 123 -19.68 0.83 1.28
N GLY A 124 -20.54 1.49 0.49
CA GLY A 124 -20.19 2.02 -0.83
C GLY A 124 -19.19 3.18 -0.81
N ALA A 125 -18.49 3.39 0.31
CA ALA A 125 -17.56 4.49 0.55
C ALA A 125 -16.08 4.08 0.42
N ASN A 126 -15.81 2.83 0.03
CA ASN A 126 -14.45 2.33 -0.19
C ASN A 126 -13.71 3.19 -1.23
N VAL A 127 -12.47 3.56 -0.89
CA VAL A 127 -11.60 4.37 -1.75
C VAL A 127 -11.09 3.57 -2.95
N PHE A 128 -10.86 2.27 -2.74
CA PHE A 128 -10.30 1.37 -3.74
C PHE A 128 -11.35 0.39 -4.23
N ASP A 129 -11.38 0.16 -5.54
CA ASP A 129 -12.20 -0.88 -6.14
C ASP A 129 -11.62 -2.26 -5.79
N LYS A 130 -12.47 -3.13 -5.22
CA LYS A 130 -12.05 -4.45 -4.73
C LYS A 130 -11.43 -5.33 -5.81
N TYR A 131 -11.90 -5.23 -7.06
CA TYR A 131 -11.39 -6.07 -8.15
C TYR A 131 -10.02 -5.58 -8.63
N GLN A 132 -9.78 -4.26 -8.57
CA GLN A 132 -8.46 -3.68 -8.84
C GLN A 132 -7.46 -4.08 -7.75
N VAL A 133 -7.87 -4.08 -6.47
CA VAL A 133 -7.04 -4.58 -5.37
C VAL A 133 -6.77 -6.09 -5.50
N ASP A 134 -7.80 -6.87 -5.86
CA ASP A 134 -7.66 -8.33 -6.05
C ASP A 134 -6.68 -8.69 -7.17
N ALA A 135 -6.62 -7.88 -8.24
CA ALA A 135 -5.65 -8.07 -9.32
C ALA A 135 -4.20 -8.05 -8.84
N LEU A 136 -3.89 -7.28 -7.78
CA LEU A 136 -2.55 -7.21 -7.18
C LEU A 136 -2.19 -8.46 -6.36
N LYS A 137 -3.18 -9.25 -5.88
CA LYS A 137 -2.91 -10.48 -5.10
C LYS A 137 -2.00 -11.46 -5.83
N LYS A 138 -2.08 -11.49 -7.17
CA LYS A 138 -1.24 -12.34 -8.03
C LYS A 138 0.26 -12.07 -7.87
N THR A 139 0.61 -10.90 -7.39
CA THR A 139 2.01 -10.47 -7.20
C THR A 139 2.51 -10.65 -5.76
N CYS A 140 1.57 -10.84 -4.82
CA CYS A 140 1.86 -11.12 -3.41
C CYS A 140 2.47 -12.51 -3.23
N ARG A 141 3.46 -12.62 -2.34
CA ARG A 141 4.12 -13.89 -2.02
C ARG A 141 4.79 -13.81 -0.65
N ALA A 142 5.04 -14.95 -0.03
CA ALA A 142 5.83 -15.01 1.20
C ALA A 142 7.23 -14.39 1.00
N PRO A 143 7.81 -13.75 2.02
CA PRO A 143 9.19 -13.27 1.95
C PRO A 143 10.15 -14.42 1.73
N ILE A 144 11.25 -14.14 1.04
CA ILE A 144 12.33 -15.12 0.82
C ILE A 144 13.20 -15.21 2.08
N TYR A 145 13.43 -14.06 2.73
CA TYR A 145 14.20 -13.97 3.96
C TYR A 145 13.43 -13.19 5.03
N VAL A 146 13.66 -13.58 6.28
CA VAL A 146 13.21 -12.89 7.48
C VAL A 146 14.45 -12.66 8.35
N GLY A 147 14.56 -11.51 8.98
CA GLY A 147 15.71 -11.15 9.79
C GLY A 147 15.74 -9.68 10.15
N ASP A 148 16.94 -9.13 10.30
CA ASP A 148 17.15 -7.69 10.53
C ASP A 148 18.51 -7.26 9.97
N ILE A 149 18.75 -5.95 9.92
CA ILE A 149 20.01 -5.34 9.52
C ILE A 149 20.75 -4.85 10.76
N TYR A 150 22.02 -5.22 10.82
CA TYR A 150 22.92 -4.85 11.91
C TYR A 150 24.11 -4.06 11.37
N ALA A 151 24.60 -3.13 12.17
CA ALA A 151 25.81 -2.36 11.91
C ALA A 151 26.82 -2.59 13.05
N ASP A 152 27.85 -1.76 13.14
CA ASP A 152 28.81 -1.78 14.26
C ASP A 152 28.24 -1.14 15.53
N ALA A 153 27.20 -0.32 15.42
CA ALA A 153 26.43 0.24 16.53
C ALA A 153 24.95 0.40 16.17
N ASP A 154 24.10 0.68 17.17
CA ASP A 154 22.67 0.92 16.96
C ASP A 154 22.35 2.39 16.63
N GLU A 155 23.24 3.32 16.97
CA GLU A 155 23.08 4.77 16.74
C GLU A 155 24.41 5.47 16.35
N GLY A 156 24.30 6.68 15.81
CA GLY A 156 25.43 7.50 15.37
C GLY A 156 26.05 7.04 14.05
N GLU A 157 27.26 7.53 13.74
CA GLU A 157 27.93 7.23 12.46
C GLU A 157 28.20 5.73 12.28
N ASN A 158 28.54 5.03 13.36
CA ASN A 158 28.80 3.59 13.34
C ASN A 158 27.54 2.75 13.07
N ALA A 159 26.34 3.34 13.16
CA ALA A 159 25.10 2.67 12.76
C ALA A 159 24.98 2.47 11.25
N LEU A 160 25.84 3.10 10.43
CA LEU A 160 25.86 2.95 8.98
C LEU A 160 27.11 2.22 8.45
N ILE A 161 27.93 1.65 9.34
CA ILE A 161 29.18 0.97 9.01
C ILE A 161 29.00 -0.55 9.12
N ASN A 162 29.61 -1.30 8.19
CA ASN A 162 29.57 -2.77 8.15
C ASN A 162 28.14 -3.35 8.23
N LEU A 163 27.23 -2.71 7.49
CA LEU A 163 25.84 -3.13 7.38
C LEU A 163 25.75 -4.56 6.84
N ARG A 164 25.10 -5.41 7.60
CA ARG A 164 24.92 -6.82 7.29
C ARG A 164 23.48 -7.23 7.58
N PHE A 165 22.87 -7.90 6.61
CA PHE A 165 21.63 -8.61 6.85
C PHE A 165 21.95 -9.90 7.62
N HIS A 166 21.31 -10.09 8.77
CA HIS A 166 21.34 -11.34 9.49
C HIS A 166 19.97 -12.00 9.36
N GLN A 167 19.95 -13.15 8.70
CA GLN A 167 18.74 -13.95 8.57
C GLN A 167 18.48 -14.70 9.86
N ASP A 168 17.27 -14.57 10.39
CA ASP A 168 16.83 -15.29 11.58
C ASP A 168 15.31 -15.52 11.54
N CYS A 169 14.76 -16.07 12.62
CA CYS A 169 13.32 -16.31 12.78
C CYS A 169 12.64 -15.32 13.75
N GLN A 170 13.34 -14.28 14.21
CA GLN A 170 12.89 -13.34 15.24
C GLN A 170 12.73 -11.91 14.71
N GLY A 171 13.44 -11.58 13.63
CA GLY A 171 13.49 -10.27 13.04
C GLY A 171 12.18 -9.87 12.36
N LEU A 172 11.96 -8.56 12.34
CA LEU A 172 10.73 -7.94 11.85
C LEU A 172 10.86 -7.45 10.39
N LEU A 173 12.04 -7.63 9.78
CA LEU A 173 12.29 -7.28 8.38
C LEU A 173 11.99 -8.48 7.47
N TRP A 174 10.98 -8.33 6.62
CA TRP A 174 10.68 -9.23 5.53
C TRP A 174 11.40 -8.76 4.27
N VAL A 175 12.13 -9.67 3.61
CA VAL A 175 12.89 -9.38 2.39
C VAL A 175 12.45 -10.31 1.26
N TRP A 176 12.05 -9.71 0.15
CA TRP A 176 11.70 -10.39 -1.10
C TRP A 176 12.80 -10.31 -2.15
N SER A 177 13.70 -9.34 -2.06
CA SER A 177 14.91 -9.24 -2.86
C SER A 177 15.98 -8.50 -2.06
N LEU A 178 17.16 -9.10 -1.93
CA LEU A 178 18.33 -8.39 -1.40
C LEU A 178 18.80 -7.31 -2.39
N PRO A 179 19.50 -6.26 -1.93
CA PRO A 179 20.08 -5.28 -2.82
C PRO A 179 21.13 -5.94 -3.72
N GLU A 180 21.13 -5.57 -5.00
CA GLU A 180 22.14 -6.04 -5.95
C GLU A 180 23.27 -5.01 -6.01
N THR A 181 24.50 -5.50 -5.96
CA THR A 181 25.70 -4.70 -6.14
C THR A 181 26.47 -5.19 -7.35
N ASP A 182 26.87 -4.26 -8.21
CA ASP A 182 27.76 -4.52 -9.34
C ASP A 182 29.09 -3.76 -9.14
N ASP A 183 30.19 -4.39 -9.52
CA ASP A 183 31.55 -3.87 -9.34
C ASP A 183 31.94 -2.85 -10.43
N GLU A 184 31.24 -2.84 -11.56
CA GLU A 184 31.48 -1.95 -12.70
C GLU A 184 30.45 -0.82 -12.78
N GLU A 185 29.18 -1.14 -12.46
CA GLU A 185 28.05 -0.23 -12.60
C GLU A 185 27.40 0.11 -11.24
N GLU A 186 26.91 1.35 -11.12
CA GLU A 186 26.11 1.83 -10.02
C GLU A 186 24.82 2.40 -10.59
N ILE A 187 23.68 2.04 -10.02
CA ILE A 187 22.38 2.55 -10.45
C ILE A 187 21.92 3.58 -9.43
N THR A 188 21.97 4.86 -9.81
CA THR A 188 21.49 5.94 -8.94
C THR A 188 19.98 5.95 -8.91
N ASP A 189 19.41 6.47 -7.82
CA ASP A 189 17.96 6.67 -7.66
C ASP A 189 17.12 5.38 -7.78
N ARG A 190 17.76 4.21 -7.70
CA ARG A 190 17.11 2.89 -7.82
C ARG A 190 16.16 2.60 -6.67
N TYR A 191 16.59 2.83 -5.43
CA TYR A 191 15.84 2.45 -4.26
C TYR A 191 15.23 3.66 -3.56
N LEU A 192 14.02 3.45 -3.02
CA LEU A 192 13.30 4.41 -2.19
C LEU A 192 12.87 3.70 -0.90
N THR A 193 13.22 4.26 0.25
CA THR A 193 12.78 3.77 1.55
C THR A 193 11.80 4.77 2.16
N VAL A 194 10.62 4.30 2.57
CA VAL A 194 9.57 5.14 3.16
C VAL A 194 9.20 4.62 4.54
N VAL A 195 9.06 5.54 5.49
CA VAL A 195 8.77 5.26 6.88
C VAL A 195 7.47 5.95 7.28
N ASP A 196 6.54 5.16 7.81
CA ASP A 196 5.42 5.66 8.60
C ASP A 196 5.67 5.33 10.08
N ILE A 197 5.53 6.36 10.92
CA ILE A 197 5.89 6.31 12.33
C ILE A 197 4.62 5.99 13.13
N GLY A 198 4.54 4.77 13.61
CA GLY A 198 3.55 4.34 14.59
C GLY A 198 4.00 4.63 16.04
N GLY A 199 3.37 3.97 17.00
CA GLY A 199 3.74 4.08 18.42
C GLY A 199 4.22 2.77 19.05
N ARG A 200 4.69 2.86 20.30
CA ARG A 200 5.27 1.74 21.06
C ARG A 200 4.25 0.81 21.71
N SER A 201 3.00 1.27 21.91
CA SER A 201 2.00 0.51 22.67
C SER A 201 1.26 -0.50 21.79
N SER A 202 0.75 -1.58 22.39
CA SER A 202 -0.07 -2.58 21.67
C SER A 202 -1.40 -2.03 21.11
N LYS A 203 -1.76 -0.79 21.47
CA LYS A 203 -2.92 -0.05 20.95
C LYS A 203 -2.51 1.12 20.05
N ALA A 204 -1.21 1.32 19.86
CA ALA A 204 -0.70 2.34 18.97
C ALA A 204 -0.65 1.79 17.55
N ASP A 205 -0.50 2.71 16.61
CA ASP A 205 -0.33 2.41 15.21
C ASP A 205 1.01 1.69 14.97
N TRP A 206 1.11 0.91 13.90
CA TRP A 206 2.31 0.14 13.62
C TRP A 206 3.35 1.01 12.93
N SER A 207 4.62 0.82 13.26
CA SER A 207 5.69 1.43 12.49
C SER A 207 6.02 0.58 11.28
N VAL A 208 6.16 1.23 10.13
CA VAL A 208 6.38 0.57 8.84
C VAL A 208 7.58 1.20 8.15
N ILE A 209 8.50 0.37 7.66
CA ILE A 209 9.58 0.80 6.76
C ILE A 209 9.46 -0.04 5.50
N VAL A 210 9.12 0.56 4.37
CA VAL A 210 9.01 -0.13 3.07
C VAL A 210 10.15 0.30 2.15
N VAL A 211 10.70 -0.65 1.39
CA VAL A 211 11.71 -0.39 0.35
C VAL A 211 11.13 -0.74 -1.02
N PHE A 212 11.17 0.23 -1.92
CA PHE A 212 10.84 0.06 -3.33
C PHE A 212 12.11 -0.06 -4.17
N ASP A 213 12.12 -1.02 -5.10
CA ASP A 213 13.07 -1.10 -6.21
C ASP A 213 12.41 -0.55 -7.47
N ARG A 214 13.03 0.49 -8.04
CA ARG A 214 12.57 1.22 -9.23
C ARG A 214 13.32 0.81 -10.49
N LEU A 215 14.26 -0.14 -10.45
CA LEU A 215 15.10 -0.52 -11.59
C LEU A 215 14.32 -0.72 -12.89
N ARG A 216 13.18 -1.42 -12.80
CA ARG A 216 12.33 -1.73 -13.98
C ARG A 216 11.73 -0.50 -14.64
N MET A 217 11.68 0.65 -13.96
CA MET A 217 11.16 1.90 -14.51
C MET A 217 12.05 2.45 -15.63
N ILE A 218 13.33 2.04 -15.71
CA ILE A 218 14.24 2.40 -16.81
C ILE A 218 13.64 1.97 -18.16
N ASP A 219 13.12 0.75 -18.23
CA ASP A 219 12.57 0.14 -19.44
C ASP A 219 11.05 0.29 -19.56
N GLY A 220 10.46 1.27 -18.86
CA GLY A 220 9.01 1.50 -18.84
C GLY A 220 8.21 0.50 -18.00
N GLY A 221 8.88 -0.31 -17.17
CA GLY A 221 8.24 -1.15 -16.17
C GLY A 221 7.79 -0.37 -14.92
N VAL A 222 7.49 -1.10 -13.85
CA VAL A 222 6.87 -0.56 -12.63
C VAL A 222 7.76 -0.82 -11.40
N PRO A 223 7.71 0.05 -10.37
CA PRO A 223 8.42 -0.20 -9.13
C PRO A 223 7.86 -1.42 -8.39
N SER A 224 8.67 -2.01 -7.53
CA SER A 224 8.30 -3.20 -6.76
C SER A 224 8.71 -3.10 -5.30
N VAL A 225 7.86 -3.59 -4.39
CA VAL A 225 8.24 -3.75 -2.98
C VAL A 225 9.27 -4.88 -2.87
N VAL A 226 10.42 -4.59 -2.27
CA VAL A 226 11.53 -5.55 -2.12
C VAL A 226 11.86 -5.88 -0.67
N ALA A 227 11.54 -4.99 0.27
CA ALA A 227 11.62 -5.26 1.70
C ALA A 227 10.59 -4.46 2.49
N GLN A 228 10.23 -4.98 3.67
CA GLN A 228 9.36 -4.30 4.62
C GLN A 228 9.69 -4.70 6.05
N TRP A 229 9.95 -3.70 6.89
CA TRP A 229 9.94 -3.84 8.33
C TRP A 229 8.57 -3.44 8.85
N TYR A 230 7.98 -4.24 9.76
CA TYR A 230 6.66 -3.98 10.33
C TYR A 230 6.65 -4.38 11.81
N GLY A 231 6.49 -3.42 12.71
CA GLY A 231 6.63 -3.67 14.14
C GLY A 231 6.33 -2.48 15.04
N HIS A 232 6.35 -2.74 16.34
CA HIS A 232 6.42 -1.69 17.35
C HIS A 232 7.86 -1.53 17.80
N ILE A 233 8.35 -0.31 17.73
CA ILE A 233 9.67 0.04 18.23
C ILE A 233 9.65 1.48 18.70
N ASP A 234 10.62 1.76 19.55
CA ASP A 234 10.99 3.09 19.99
C ASP A 234 11.32 3.98 18.78
N MET A 235 10.68 5.15 18.70
CA MET A 235 10.76 6.04 17.53
C MET A 235 12.18 6.50 17.16
N ASP A 236 13.02 6.73 18.17
CA ASP A 236 14.44 7.01 18.04
C ASP A 236 15.20 5.81 17.43
N LEU A 237 14.92 4.59 17.89
CA LEU A 237 15.47 3.36 17.29
C LEU A 237 14.92 3.12 15.88
N LEU A 238 13.65 3.47 15.61
CA LEU A 238 13.04 3.39 14.28
C LEU A 238 13.81 4.25 13.27
N ALA A 239 14.25 5.45 13.68
CA ALA A 239 15.03 6.35 12.85
C ALA A 239 16.31 5.68 12.34
N TRP A 240 17.08 5.11 13.27
CA TRP A 240 18.34 4.44 12.97
C TRP A 240 18.11 3.15 12.20
N LYS A 241 17.07 2.39 12.55
CA LYS A 241 16.67 1.20 11.80
C LYS A 241 16.32 1.52 10.36
N ALA A 242 15.58 2.60 10.12
CA ALA A 242 15.25 3.04 8.77
C ALA A 242 16.49 3.54 8.02
N ALA A 243 17.39 4.27 8.68
CA ALA A 243 18.66 4.68 8.09
C ALA A 243 19.56 3.48 7.74
N GLN A 244 19.63 2.46 8.59
CA GLN A 244 20.33 1.20 8.35
C GLN A 244 19.77 0.46 7.14
N ILE A 245 18.44 0.28 7.08
CA ILE A 245 17.76 -0.34 5.93
C ILE A 245 18.04 0.48 4.67
N ALA A 246 17.85 1.80 4.73
CA ALA A 246 18.03 2.67 3.57
C ALA A 246 19.47 2.66 3.04
N ALA A 247 20.46 2.67 3.94
CA ALA A 247 21.88 2.56 3.60
C ALA A 247 22.23 1.20 2.99
N PHE A 248 21.68 0.11 3.53
CA PHE A 248 21.87 -1.24 3.00
C PHE A 248 21.35 -1.38 1.56
N TYR A 249 20.24 -0.71 1.23
CA TYR A 249 19.71 -0.61 -0.15
C TYR A 249 20.34 0.56 -0.93
N ASN A 250 21.67 0.55 -1.05
CA ASN A 250 22.46 1.52 -1.82
C ASN A 250 22.19 2.99 -1.48
N ASN A 251 22.13 3.33 -0.18
CA ASN A 251 21.81 4.68 0.28
C ASN A 251 20.54 5.24 -0.39
N SER A 252 19.48 4.42 -0.43
CA SER A 252 18.16 4.77 -0.98
C SER A 252 17.65 6.13 -0.48
N LEU A 253 16.81 6.81 -1.26
CA LEU A 253 16.17 8.02 -0.77
C LEU A 253 15.32 7.65 0.47
N LEU A 254 15.63 8.21 1.63
CA LEU A 254 14.91 7.91 2.88
C LEU A 254 13.85 8.98 3.12
N VAL A 255 12.59 8.56 3.13
CA VAL A 255 11.43 9.42 3.37
C VAL A 255 10.82 9.04 4.70
N ILE A 256 10.78 9.96 5.64
CA ILE A 256 10.11 9.76 6.93
C ILE A 256 8.88 10.65 6.99
N GLU A 257 7.72 10.05 7.23
CA GLU A 257 6.48 10.78 7.44
C GLU A 257 6.54 11.59 8.76
N SER A 258 6.13 12.86 8.67
CA SER A 258 6.09 13.80 9.78
C SER A 258 4.65 14.30 9.95
N ASN A 259 3.91 13.58 10.78
CA ASN A 259 2.52 13.88 11.12
C ASN A 259 2.49 14.79 12.34
N THR A 260 2.60 16.10 12.10
CA THR A 260 2.70 17.09 13.19
C THR A 260 1.37 17.68 13.67
N LEU A 261 0.21 17.42 13.03
CA LEU A 261 -0.98 18.29 13.27
C LEU A 261 -2.40 17.69 13.11
N GLU A 262 -2.61 16.40 12.84
CA GLU A 262 -3.99 15.87 12.57
C GLU A 262 -4.65 15.04 13.69
N THR A 263 -4.20 15.14 14.94
CA THR A 263 -4.98 14.65 16.09
C THR A 263 -5.83 15.77 16.68
N HIS A 264 -7.05 15.92 16.16
CA HIS A 264 -8.12 16.70 16.81
C HIS A 264 -8.65 16.05 18.11
N ASP A 265 -8.05 14.96 18.57
CA ASP A 265 -8.31 14.41 19.89
C ASP A 265 -7.60 15.27 20.96
N ARG A 266 -8.38 16.11 21.65
CA ARG A 266 -7.95 16.86 22.84
C ARG A 266 -7.46 15.96 24.00
N SER A 267 -7.54 14.64 23.86
CA SER A 267 -7.02 13.63 24.78
C SER A 267 -5.64 13.08 24.39
N ARG A 268 -5.17 13.29 23.15
CA ARG A 268 -3.80 12.95 22.69
C ARG A 268 -2.92 14.19 22.77
N MET A 269 -2.69 14.67 23.99
CA MET A 269 -1.63 15.65 24.21
C MET A 269 -0.27 14.97 23.99
N VAL A 270 0.58 15.61 23.17
CA VAL A 270 2.03 15.44 23.02
C VAL A 270 2.55 14.39 22.02
N ASP A 271 2.37 14.57 20.70
CA ASP A 271 3.18 13.83 19.69
C ASP A 271 3.68 14.66 18.48
N GLY A 272 3.36 15.96 18.40
CA GLY A 272 3.76 16.82 17.27
C GLY A 272 5.25 17.24 17.25
N ASP A 273 6.01 16.97 18.30
CA ASP A 273 7.43 17.39 18.42
C ASP A 273 8.42 16.23 18.12
N GLN A 274 7.91 15.00 18.01
CA GLN A 274 8.75 13.81 18.02
C GLN A 274 9.35 13.48 16.64
N SER A 275 8.59 13.65 15.53
CA SER A 275 9.14 13.41 14.18
C SER A 275 10.31 14.33 13.82
N LEU A 276 10.27 15.59 14.27
CA LEU A 276 11.35 16.55 14.04
C LEU A 276 12.60 16.20 14.86
N TYR A 277 12.41 15.73 16.10
CA TYR A 277 13.50 15.25 16.93
C TYR A 277 14.21 14.03 16.31
N ILE A 278 13.45 13.03 15.84
CA ILE A 278 13.96 11.83 15.15
C ILE A 278 14.81 12.20 13.93
N LEU A 279 14.26 13.07 13.07
CA LEU A 279 14.96 13.53 11.87
C LEU A 279 16.30 14.20 12.23
N SER A 280 16.33 15.00 13.30
CA SER A 280 17.55 15.68 13.74
C SER A 280 18.71 14.73 14.06
N GLN A 281 18.41 13.50 14.51
CA GLN A 281 19.45 12.51 14.86
C GLN A 281 20.16 11.95 13.63
N ILE A 282 19.45 11.79 12.51
CA ILE A 282 19.97 11.15 11.30
C ILE A 282 20.38 12.14 10.20
N VAL A 283 19.89 13.39 10.22
CA VAL A 283 20.19 14.42 9.19
C VAL A 283 21.70 14.66 9.01
N GLY A 284 22.48 14.56 10.09
CA GLY A 284 23.93 14.76 10.05
C GLY A 284 24.73 13.54 9.59
N VAL A 285 24.08 12.37 9.49
CA VAL A 285 24.76 11.07 9.33
C VAL A 285 24.31 10.37 8.04
N TYR A 286 23.02 10.38 7.73
CA TYR A 286 22.48 9.74 6.54
C TYR A 286 22.53 10.67 5.30
N PRO A 287 23.17 10.26 4.19
CA PRO A 287 23.46 11.18 3.09
C PRO A 287 22.28 11.48 2.16
N ASN A 288 21.23 10.65 2.13
CA ASN A 288 20.17 10.72 1.12
C ASN A 288 18.76 10.83 1.74
N LEU A 289 18.60 11.76 2.67
CA LEU A 289 17.31 12.01 3.34
C LEU A 289 16.40 12.88 2.46
N TYR A 290 15.10 12.63 2.49
CA TYR A 290 14.11 13.43 1.78
C TYR A 290 13.89 14.78 2.46
N ALA A 291 13.97 15.85 1.68
CA ALA A 291 13.59 17.20 2.06
C ALA A 291 12.46 17.69 1.16
N ARG A 292 11.47 18.36 1.75
CA ARG A 292 10.38 18.97 0.99
C ARG A 292 10.92 20.00 -0.01
N PRO A 293 10.33 20.09 -1.21
CA PRO A 293 10.65 21.14 -2.16
C PRO A 293 10.56 22.52 -1.52
N GLN A 294 11.59 23.34 -1.73
CA GLN A 294 11.61 24.75 -1.32
C GLN A 294 11.27 25.63 -2.53
N SER A 295 10.57 26.73 -2.30
CA SER A 295 10.36 27.71 -3.36
C SER A 295 11.68 28.39 -3.76
N ASP A 296 11.75 28.92 -4.99
CA ASP A 296 12.91 29.70 -5.45
C ASP A 296 13.26 30.84 -4.49
N ASP A 297 12.25 31.47 -3.89
CA ASP A 297 12.42 32.54 -2.93
C ASP A 297 12.96 32.03 -1.58
N GLU A 298 12.51 30.88 -1.09
CA GLU A 298 13.07 30.25 0.11
C GLU A 298 14.55 29.89 -0.09
N ILE A 299 14.91 29.38 -1.28
CA ILE A 299 16.31 29.06 -1.63
C ILE A 299 17.15 30.35 -1.67
N ARG A 300 16.65 31.40 -2.33
CA ARG A 300 17.33 32.71 -2.39
C ARG A 300 17.54 33.35 -1.02
N GLN A 301 16.60 33.16 -0.10
CA GLN A 301 16.67 33.65 1.27
C GLN A 301 17.51 32.77 2.19
N GLY A 302 18.05 31.65 1.70
CA GLY A 302 18.85 30.72 2.49
C GLY A 302 18.04 30.03 3.60
N MET A 303 16.73 29.86 3.40
CA MET A 303 15.86 29.22 4.39
C MET A 303 16.31 27.76 4.62
N PRO A 304 16.26 27.27 5.88
CA PRO A 304 16.67 25.90 6.19
C PRO A 304 15.78 24.87 5.48
N ARG A 305 16.40 23.75 5.08
CA ARG A 305 15.69 22.61 4.49
C ARG A 305 14.69 22.03 5.48
N LYS A 306 13.51 21.69 4.97
CA LYS A 306 12.42 21.09 5.73
C LYS A 306 12.41 19.58 5.49
N TRP A 307 13.11 18.83 6.34
CA TRP A 307 13.21 17.36 6.25
C TRP A 307 11.88 16.66 6.53
N GLY A 308 11.74 15.45 5.95
CA GLY A 308 10.56 14.59 6.10
C GLY A 308 9.40 14.94 5.19
N PHE A 309 8.52 13.97 4.95
CA PHE A 309 7.29 14.14 4.20
C PHE A 309 6.15 14.55 5.14
N HIS A 310 5.45 15.64 4.84
CA HIS A 310 4.40 16.14 5.72
C HIS A 310 3.02 15.80 5.15
N THR A 311 2.34 14.83 5.77
CA THR A 311 0.96 14.50 5.45
C THR A 311 0.02 15.50 6.13
N ASN A 312 -0.81 16.16 5.33
CA ASN A 312 -1.82 17.11 5.78
C ASN A 312 -3.03 17.10 4.83
N VAL A 313 -4.04 17.89 5.16
CA VAL A 313 -5.27 18.09 4.37
C VAL A 313 -5.05 18.38 2.88
N ALA A 314 -3.89 18.88 2.46
CA ALA A 314 -3.56 19.14 1.06
C ALA A 314 -2.72 18.04 0.41
N THR A 315 -1.80 17.39 1.14
CA THR A 315 -0.94 16.33 0.59
C THR A 315 -1.60 14.96 0.63
N LYS A 316 -2.38 14.64 1.68
CA LYS A 316 -3.08 13.34 1.83
C LYS A 316 -3.98 13.03 0.62
N PRO A 317 -4.85 13.94 0.13
CA PRO A 317 -5.65 13.65 -1.06
C PRO A 317 -4.82 13.40 -2.33
N LYS A 318 -3.64 14.04 -2.47
CA LYS A 318 -2.77 13.89 -3.65
C LYS A 318 -2.10 12.52 -3.69
N ILE A 319 -1.54 12.09 -2.57
CA ILE A 319 -0.89 10.77 -2.48
C ILE A 319 -1.92 9.65 -2.62
N ILE A 320 -3.11 9.80 -2.01
CA ILE A 320 -4.21 8.83 -2.15
C ILE A 320 -4.73 8.78 -3.58
N SER A 321 -4.91 9.93 -4.25
CA SER A 321 -5.29 9.96 -5.67
C SER A 321 -4.27 9.27 -6.57
N THR A 322 -2.98 9.44 -6.27
CA THR A 322 -1.89 8.72 -6.97
C THR A 322 -2.00 7.22 -6.73
N LEU A 323 -2.22 6.80 -5.48
CA LEU A 323 -2.36 5.39 -5.13
C LEU A 323 -3.58 4.75 -5.82
N ILE A 324 -4.72 5.43 -5.88
CA ILE A 324 -5.91 4.97 -6.62
C ILE A 324 -5.57 4.71 -8.09
N LYS A 325 -4.85 5.66 -8.73
CA LYS A 325 -4.40 5.50 -10.12
C LYS A 325 -3.50 4.27 -10.27
N VAL A 326 -2.50 4.14 -9.39
CA VAL A 326 -1.53 3.05 -9.43
C VAL A 326 -2.18 1.68 -9.23
N VAL A 327 -3.13 1.56 -8.29
CA VAL A 327 -3.89 0.31 -8.07
C VAL A 327 -4.76 -0.02 -9.29
N ARG A 328 -5.47 0.97 -9.84
CA ARG A 328 -6.33 0.79 -11.02
C ARG A 328 -5.55 0.28 -12.24
N GLU A 329 -4.33 0.79 -12.43
CA GLU A 329 -3.48 0.48 -13.58
C GLU A 329 -2.53 -0.70 -13.32
N ALA A 330 -2.60 -1.32 -12.13
CA ALA A 330 -1.64 -2.31 -11.66
C ALA A 330 -0.18 -1.84 -11.84
N ALA A 331 0.07 -0.55 -11.60
CA ALA A 331 1.30 0.14 -11.90
C ALA A 331 2.36 -0.03 -10.79
N TYR A 332 2.34 -1.13 -10.04
CA TYR A 332 3.41 -1.52 -9.13
C TYR A 332 3.27 -3.00 -8.75
N ILE A 333 4.33 -3.57 -8.20
CA ILE A 333 4.34 -4.93 -7.69
C ILE A 333 4.29 -4.90 -6.17
N GLU A 334 3.14 -5.27 -5.59
CA GLU A 334 2.99 -5.51 -4.16
C GLU A 334 3.45 -6.93 -3.82
N ARG A 335 4.00 -7.10 -2.62
CA ARG A 335 4.42 -8.41 -2.11
C ARG A 335 3.65 -8.84 -0.87
N ASP A 336 3.19 -7.88 -0.07
CA ASP A 336 2.53 -8.13 1.19
C ASP A 336 1.00 -8.06 1.07
N GLN A 337 0.34 -9.20 1.30
CA GLN A 337 -1.12 -9.31 1.30
C GLN A 337 -1.77 -8.44 2.38
N ARG A 338 -1.06 -8.11 3.48
CA ARG A 338 -1.59 -7.24 4.54
C ARG A 338 -1.93 -5.85 4.01
N THR A 339 -1.11 -5.31 3.11
CA THR A 339 -1.36 -4.00 2.47
C THR A 339 -2.66 -4.01 1.68
N LEU A 340 -2.94 -5.09 0.92
CA LEU A 340 -4.18 -5.21 0.16
C LEU A 340 -5.40 -5.28 1.09
N ASN A 341 -5.25 -5.90 2.26
CA ASN A 341 -6.33 -5.93 3.26
C ASN A 341 -6.62 -4.53 3.81
N GLU A 342 -5.60 -3.70 4.03
CA GLU A 342 -5.81 -2.29 4.42
C GLU A 342 -6.51 -1.49 3.31
N MET A 343 -6.17 -1.71 2.04
CA MET A 343 -6.85 -1.05 0.91
C MET A 343 -8.34 -1.38 0.84
N LEU A 344 -8.74 -2.61 1.16
CA LEU A 344 -10.14 -3.05 1.15
C LEU A 344 -10.99 -2.42 2.27
N VAL A 345 -10.34 -1.85 3.30
CA VAL A 345 -11.01 -1.25 4.46
C VAL A 345 -10.77 0.26 4.57
N TYR A 346 -10.21 0.84 3.53
CA TYR A 346 -9.93 2.26 3.48
C TYR A 346 -11.09 3.01 2.83
N GLU A 347 -11.70 3.93 3.58
CA GLU A 347 -12.92 4.61 3.15
C GLU A 347 -12.76 6.13 3.12
N ARG A 348 -13.60 6.75 2.29
CA ARG A 348 -13.82 8.19 2.32
C ARG A 348 -14.94 8.49 3.31
N LYS A 349 -14.60 9.16 4.40
CA LYS A 349 -15.53 9.54 5.47
C LYS A 349 -16.52 10.61 4.98
N PRO A 350 -17.68 10.78 5.64
CA PRO A 350 -18.70 11.76 5.24
C PRO A 350 -18.21 13.22 5.21
N ASN A 351 -17.23 13.57 6.04
CA ASN A 351 -16.58 14.88 6.05
C ASN A 351 -15.58 15.08 4.88
N GLY A 352 -15.43 14.07 4.01
CA GLY A 352 -14.53 14.07 2.86
C GLY A 352 -13.10 13.61 3.18
N SER A 353 -12.75 13.33 4.44
CA SER A 353 -11.43 12.84 4.82
C SER A 353 -11.25 11.36 4.46
N PHE A 354 -10.00 10.91 4.38
CA PHE A 354 -9.66 9.51 4.13
C PHE A 354 -9.12 8.86 5.40
N GLY A 355 -9.51 7.60 5.63
CA GLY A 355 -8.98 6.79 6.72
C GLY A 355 -9.55 5.38 6.71
N ALA A 356 -8.92 4.48 7.46
CA ALA A 356 -9.43 3.13 7.67
C ALA A 356 -10.80 3.15 8.38
N VAL A 357 -11.61 2.10 8.19
CA VAL A 357 -12.78 1.83 9.05
C VAL A 357 -12.34 1.71 10.52
N ILE A 358 -13.27 1.95 11.44
CA ILE A 358 -12.98 1.92 12.88
C ILE A 358 -12.43 0.55 13.29
N GLY A 359 -11.25 0.52 13.93
CA GLY A 359 -10.59 -0.70 14.40
C GLY A 359 -9.71 -1.41 13.36
N ALA A 360 -9.56 -0.84 12.17
CA ALA A 360 -8.56 -1.22 11.18
C ALA A 360 -7.40 -0.22 11.15
N HIS A 361 -6.31 -0.61 10.48
CA HIS A 361 -5.09 0.17 10.31
C HIS A 361 -4.93 0.61 8.84
N ASP A 362 -4.17 1.67 8.62
CA ASP A 362 -3.78 2.20 7.30
C ASP A 362 -2.27 2.45 7.14
N ASP A 363 -1.44 2.00 8.09
CA ASP A 363 0.01 2.27 8.11
C ASP A 363 0.75 1.67 6.89
N LEU A 364 0.40 0.44 6.49
CA LEU A 364 0.98 -0.16 5.28
C LEU A 364 0.51 0.60 4.05
N LEU A 365 -0.77 0.97 3.98
CA LEU A 365 -1.34 1.74 2.88
C LEU A 365 -0.69 3.12 2.75
N MET A 366 -0.47 3.82 3.85
CA MET A 366 0.11 5.17 3.88
C MET A 366 1.54 5.19 3.37
N THR A 367 2.38 4.23 3.79
CA THR A 367 3.73 4.09 3.22
C THR A 367 3.72 3.87 1.71
N ARG A 368 2.73 3.13 1.16
CA ARG A 368 2.57 2.97 -0.30
C ARG A 368 2.11 4.26 -0.95
N ALA A 369 1.16 4.96 -0.36
CA ALA A 369 0.65 6.21 -0.89
C ALA A 369 1.79 7.23 -1.06
N ILE A 370 2.61 7.41 -0.02
CA ILE A 370 3.78 8.30 -0.04
C ILE A 370 4.82 7.79 -1.03
N GLY A 371 5.24 6.53 -0.92
CA GLY A 371 6.33 5.98 -1.73
C GLY A 371 6.04 5.95 -3.22
N LEU A 372 4.84 5.56 -3.62
CA LEU A 372 4.44 5.54 -5.02
C LEU A 372 4.23 6.96 -5.56
N HIS A 373 3.76 7.90 -4.74
CA HIS A 373 3.72 9.31 -5.14
C HIS A 373 5.12 9.84 -5.47
N ILE A 374 6.09 9.59 -4.60
CA ILE A 374 7.48 10.03 -4.78
C ILE A 374 8.13 9.31 -5.97
N CYS A 375 7.95 8.00 -6.10
CA CYS A 375 8.47 7.21 -7.23
C CYS A 375 8.06 7.77 -8.59
N TYR A 376 6.81 8.22 -8.72
CA TYR A 376 6.21 8.64 -9.99
C TYR A 376 6.24 10.15 -10.25
N ASN A 377 6.35 10.98 -9.22
CA ASN A 377 6.17 12.44 -9.37
C ASN A 377 7.35 13.28 -8.87
N GLU A 378 8.26 12.72 -8.06
CA GLU A 378 9.32 13.51 -7.40
C GLU A 378 10.74 13.00 -7.65
N MET A 379 10.93 11.68 -7.78
CA MET A 379 12.24 11.11 -8.09
C MET A 379 12.49 11.00 -9.59
N GLU A 380 13.69 11.41 -10.01
CA GLU A 380 14.21 11.10 -11.34
C GLU A 380 14.25 9.58 -11.58
N LEU A 381 14.20 9.17 -12.85
CA LEU A 381 14.29 7.75 -13.20
C LEU A 381 15.68 7.20 -12.84
N PRO A 382 15.78 5.92 -12.41
CA PRO A 382 17.07 5.33 -12.11
C PRO A 382 18.01 5.42 -13.30
N THR A 383 19.29 5.71 -13.05
CA THR A 383 20.29 5.88 -14.11
C THR A 383 21.49 5.00 -13.85
N ILE A 384 21.91 4.26 -14.88
CA ILE A 384 23.10 3.41 -14.84
C ILE A 384 24.34 4.29 -15.05
N ILE A 385 25.26 4.28 -14.10
CA ILE A 385 26.51 5.02 -14.13
C ILE A 385 27.68 4.05 -13.98
N ARG A 386 28.69 4.16 -14.84
CA ARG A 386 29.94 3.40 -14.66
C ARG A 386 30.75 3.98 -13.52
N ARG A 387 31.26 3.13 -12.63
CA ARG A 387 32.00 3.58 -11.43
C ARG A 387 33.27 4.36 -11.75
N GLU A 388 33.89 4.13 -12.91
CA GLU A 388 35.05 4.90 -13.40
C GLU A 388 34.73 6.39 -13.63
N ASP A 389 33.52 6.70 -14.10
CA ASP A 389 33.08 8.07 -14.41
C ASP A 389 32.86 8.91 -13.15
N ARG A 390 32.56 8.28 -12.02
CA ARG A 390 32.35 8.99 -10.74
C ARG A 390 33.66 9.52 -10.12
N ASN A 391 34.79 8.84 -10.37
CA ASN A 391 36.11 9.28 -9.90
C ASN A 391 36.66 10.49 -10.67
N THR A 392 36.29 10.64 -11.94
CA THR A 392 36.72 11.81 -12.75
C THR A 392 35.92 13.07 -12.41
N GLY A 393 34.66 12.94 -11.97
CA GLY A 393 33.82 14.05 -11.51
C GLY A 393 34.29 14.70 -10.20
N LYS A 394 34.74 13.90 -9.21
CA LYS A 394 35.27 14.42 -7.93
C LYS A 394 36.60 15.19 -8.10
N LEU A 395 37.41 14.84 -9.09
CA LEU A 395 38.67 15.54 -9.39
C LEU A 395 38.46 16.92 -10.02
N ARG A 396 37.33 17.16 -10.71
CA ARG A 396 37.03 18.46 -11.33
C ARG A 396 36.58 19.55 -10.37
N HIS A 397 36.12 19.21 -9.17
CA HIS A 397 35.67 20.19 -8.16
C HIS A 397 36.76 20.64 -7.15
N LYS A 398 38.02 20.23 -7.35
CA LYS A 398 39.14 20.59 -6.44
C LYS A 398 40.32 21.30 -7.11
N ALA A 399 40.07 22.03 -8.20
CA ALA A 399 41.06 22.90 -8.82
C ALA A 399 40.52 24.33 -8.96
N ILE A 400 40.52 25.10 -7.86
CA ILE A 400 40.60 26.56 -7.94
C ILE A 400 41.97 26.94 -7.38
N SER A 401 42.76 27.47 -8.31
CA SER A 401 44.18 27.80 -8.24
C SER A 401 44.48 28.86 -7.17
N ALA A 402 45.38 28.53 -6.23
CA ALA A 402 46.11 29.52 -5.46
C ALA A 402 47.24 30.10 -6.33
N ALA A 403 46.95 31.21 -7.00
CA ALA A 403 47.94 32.16 -7.52
C ALA A 403 47.21 33.51 -7.60
N THR A 404 47.48 34.47 -6.73
CA THR A 404 48.50 35.49 -6.99
C THR A 404 48.87 36.17 -5.68
N ILE A 405 50.15 36.06 -5.29
CA ILE A 405 50.83 37.07 -4.49
C ILE A 405 51.55 37.96 -5.51
N GLY A 406 51.30 39.27 -5.45
CA GLY A 406 51.90 40.30 -6.28
C GLY A 406 51.35 41.66 -5.88
#